data_AF-A0A2V9T9V5-F1
#
_entry.id   AF-A0A2V9T9V5-F1
#
_cell.length_a   1.000
_cell.length_b   1.000
_cell.length_c   1.000
_cell.angle_alpha   90.00
_cell.angle_beta   90.00
_cell.angle_gamma   90.00
#
_symmetry.space_group_name_H-M   'P 1'
#
loop_
_entity.id
_entity.type
_entity.pdbx_description
1 polymer ?
#
loop_
_entity_poly.entity_id
_entity_poly.type
_entity_poly.pdbx_seq_one_letter_code
_entity_poly.pdbx_strand_id
1 'polypeptide(L)'
;MAGNLQIISVAGGLLSLSQPLHPNTRASLMFLTDGGPVLGKAEMLSPLSRTQQAFRFIALDQNNQRNLQLGIQSHLNQNLDEEQWIAKYRSALTHRVPPTKPALKIILGSVAFGILVVLSAAHFLNFELLK
;
A
#
# COMPACT_ATOMS: atom_id res chain seq x y z
N MET A 1 -30.37 -15.68 -4.96
CA MET A 1 -29.74 -14.65 -5.82
C MET A 1 -28.42 -14.27 -5.18
N ALA A 2 -27.31 -14.28 -5.92
CA ALA A 2 -25.99 -13.91 -5.39
C ALA A 2 -25.50 -12.63 -6.08
N GLY A 3 -24.80 -11.79 -5.33
CA GLY A 3 -24.27 -10.51 -5.79
C GLY A 3 -22.97 -10.19 -5.05
N ASN A 4 -22.17 -9.30 -5.61
CA ASN A 4 -20.93 -8.85 -4.97
C ASN A 4 -21.20 -7.55 -4.19
N LEU A 5 -20.82 -7.50 -2.92
CA LEU A 5 -20.92 -6.29 -2.09
C LEU A 5 -19.76 -5.35 -2.41
N GLN A 6 -20.06 -4.18 -2.99
CA GLN A 6 -19.03 -3.21 -3.37
C GLN A 6 -18.75 -2.19 -2.27
N ILE A 7 -19.81 -1.66 -1.64
CA ILE A 7 -19.71 -0.63 -0.61
C ILE A 7 -20.67 -0.99 0.50
N ILE A 8 -20.26 -0.79 1.75
CA ILE A 8 -21.11 -0.99 2.92
C ILE A 8 -20.96 0.17 3.89
N SER A 9 -22.06 0.49 4.55
CA SER A 9 -22.17 1.47 5.64
C SER A 9 -23.12 0.93 6.70
N VAL A 10 -23.25 1.64 7.83
CA VAL A 10 -24.19 1.28 8.89
C VAL A 10 -25.65 1.30 8.41
N ALA A 11 -25.98 2.12 7.40
CA ALA A 11 -27.35 2.30 6.92
C ALA A 11 -27.71 1.45 5.69
N GLY A 12 -26.73 0.84 5.02
CA GLY A 12 -26.95 0.15 3.75
C GLY A 12 -25.67 0.07 2.92
N GLY A 13 -25.81 -0.05 1.60
CA GLY A 13 -24.65 -0.23 0.74
C GLY A 13 -24.97 -0.32 -0.75
N LEU A 14 -24.00 -0.83 -1.49
CA LEU A 14 -24.06 -0.99 -2.94
C LEU A 14 -23.72 -2.43 -3.33
N LEU A 15 -24.60 -3.05 -4.10
CA LEU A 15 -24.42 -4.39 -4.65
C LEU A 15 -24.12 -4.33 -6.14
N SER A 16 -23.27 -5.22 -6.60
CA SER A 16 -23.12 -5.60 -8.00
C SER A 16 -23.97 -6.84 -8.27
N LEU A 17 -25.00 -6.70 -9.09
CA LEU A 17 -25.93 -7.74 -9.52
C LEU A 17 -25.88 -7.89 -11.03
N SER A 18 -26.01 -9.11 -11.55
CA SER A 18 -26.13 -9.33 -13.01
C SER A 18 -27.38 -8.68 -13.59
N GLN A 19 -28.44 -8.58 -12.78
CA GLN A 19 -29.68 -7.88 -13.10
C GLN A 19 -30.19 -7.16 -11.83
N PRO A 20 -30.25 -5.82 -11.84
CA PRO A 20 -30.82 -5.04 -10.74
C PRO A 20 -32.28 -5.39 -10.49
N LEU A 21 -32.69 -5.25 -9.23
CA LEU A 21 -34.06 -5.50 -8.80
C LEU A 21 -34.91 -4.25 -8.99
N HIS A 22 -36.23 -4.41 -8.96
CA HIS A 22 -37.11 -3.26 -8.97
C HIS A 22 -36.91 -2.41 -7.70
N PRO A 23 -36.98 -1.08 -7.79
CA PRO A 23 -36.95 -0.22 -6.61
C PRO A 23 -38.03 -0.59 -5.61
N ASN A 24 -37.76 -0.39 -4.33
CA ASN A 24 -38.61 -0.75 -3.20
C ASN A 24 -38.78 -2.27 -2.98
N THR A 25 -38.06 -3.11 -3.73
CA THR A 25 -38.00 -4.55 -3.46
C THR A 25 -37.39 -4.78 -2.09
N ARG A 26 -38.07 -5.55 -1.23
CA ARG A 26 -37.55 -5.95 0.08
C ARG A 26 -36.91 -7.32 -0.02
N ALA A 27 -35.67 -7.43 0.45
CA ALA A 27 -34.91 -8.67 0.41
C ALA A 27 -34.10 -8.85 1.71
N SER A 28 -33.76 -10.10 2.03
CA SER A 28 -32.77 -10.41 3.07
C SER A 28 -31.40 -10.48 2.42
N LEU A 29 -30.42 -9.74 2.95
CA LEU A 29 -29.04 -9.73 2.51
C LEU A 29 -28.18 -10.43 3.56
N MET A 30 -27.30 -11.33 3.11
CA MET A 30 -26.32 -11.99 3.94
C MET A 30 -24.93 -11.79 3.34
N PHE A 31 -23.98 -11.36 4.16
CA PHE A 31 -22.58 -11.22 3.78
C PHE A 31 -21.66 -11.47 4.98
N LEU A 32 -20.39 -11.74 4.70
CA LEU A 32 -19.36 -11.94 5.71
C LEU A 32 -18.54 -10.67 5.87
N THR A 33 -18.17 -10.37 7.12
CA THR A 33 -17.26 -9.29 7.48
C THR A 33 -16.22 -9.81 8.48
N ASP A 34 -15.15 -9.05 8.73
CA ASP A 34 -14.18 -9.37 9.78
C ASP A 34 -14.80 -9.42 11.18
N GLY A 35 -15.91 -8.69 11.39
CA GLY A 35 -16.68 -8.73 12.63
C GLY A 35 -17.61 -9.94 12.75
N GLY A 36 -17.72 -10.77 11.71
CA GLY A 36 -18.61 -11.93 11.62
C GLY A 36 -19.67 -11.81 10.51
N PRO A 37 -20.55 -12.81 10.38
CA PRO A 37 -21.65 -12.79 9.43
C PRO A 37 -22.64 -11.67 9.78
N VAL A 38 -23.22 -11.07 8.75
CA VAL A 38 -24.26 -10.04 8.84
C VAL A 38 -25.44 -10.47 7.99
N LEU A 39 -26.60 -10.66 8.62
CA LEU A 39 -27.90 -10.88 8.00
C LEU A 39 -28.81 -9.69 8.29
N GLY A 40 -29.27 -9.00 7.25
CA GLY A 40 -30.15 -7.83 7.40
C GLY A 40 -31.30 -7.85 6.39
N LYS A 41 -32.45 -7.29 6.78
CA LYS A 41 -33.54 -6.99 5.84
C LYS A 41 -33.25 -5.64 5.21
N ALA A 42 -33.29 -5.58 3.89
CA ALA A 42 -32.96 -4.41 3.11
C ALA A 42 -34.02 -4.09 2.06
N GLU A 43 -34.13 -2.82 1.72
CA GLU A 43 -34.88 -2.30 0.59
C GLU A 43 -33.93 -1.93 -0.53
N MET A 44 -34.20 -2.42 -1.73
CA MET A 44 -33.49 -2.02 -2.95
C MET A 44 -33.93 -0.61 -3.34
N LEU A 45 -32.97 0.28 -3.51
CA LEU A 45 -33.19 1.65 -3.99
C LEU A 45 -33.25 1.70 -5.52
N SER A 46 -33.20 2.88 -6.13
CA SER A 46 -33.06 2.98 -7.57
C SER A 46 -31.69 2.41 -8.01
N PRO A 47 -31.64 1.57 -9.07
CA PRO A 47 -30.38 1.12 -9.65
C PRO A 47 -29.53 2.33 -10.09
N LEU A 48 -28.23 2.28 -9.81
CA LEU A 48 -27.29 3.31 -10.26
C LEU A 48 -26.75 3.01 -11.67
N SER A 49 -26.78 1.74 -12.08
CA SER A 49 -26.37 1.31 -13.42
C SER A 49 -27.03 -0.02 -13.79
N ARG A 50 -26.65 -0.59 -14.93
CA ARG A 50 -27.13 -1.91 -15.38
C ARG A 50 -26.74 -3.06 -14.46
N THR A 51 -25.77 -2.85 -13.57
CA THR A 51 -25.28 -3.88 -12.64
C THR A 51 -25.20 -3.41 -11.20
N GLN A 52 -25.31 -2.12 -10.93
CA GLN A 52 -25.18 -1.59 -9.57
C GLN A 52 -26.54 -1.24 -8.96
N GLN A 53 -26.79 -1.82 -7.79
CA GLN A 53 -28.02 -1.69 -7.05
C GLN A 53 -27.73 -1.19 -5.63
N ALA A 54 -28.11 0.04 -5.32
CA ALA A 54 -28.03 0.55 -3.96
C ALA A 54 -29.14 -0.07 -3.09
N PHE A 55 -28.88 -0.21 -1.79
CA PHE A 55 -29.87 -0.70 -0.83
C PHE A 55 -29.74 0.06 0.50
N ARG A 56 -30.84 0.10 1.26
CA ARG A 56 -30.84 0.53 2.67
C ARG A 56 -31.27 -0.63 3.57
N PHE A 57 -30.72 -0.71 4.77
CA PHE A 57 -31.27 -1.60 5.79
C PHE A 57 -32.61 -1.05 6.31
N ILE A 58 -33.58 -1.94 6.46
CA ILE A 58 -34.87 -1.65 7.11
C ILE A 58 -34.91 -2.29 8.50
N ALA A 59 -34.25 -3.45 8.66
CA ALA A 59 -34.10 -4.10 9.94
C ALA A 59 -32.77 -4.84 10.01
N LEU A 60 -32.06 -4.63 11.11
CA LEU A 60 -30.81 -5.30 11.45
C LEU A 60 -30.86 -5.51 12.97
N ASP A 61 -30.74 -6.76 13.43
CA ASP A 61 -30.69 -7.00 14.88
C ASP A 61 -29.36 -6.53 15.47
N GLN A 62 -29.34 -6.41 16.80
CA GLN A 62 -28.21 -5.83 17.52
C GLN A 62 -26.90 -6.60 17.31
N ASN A 63 -26.95 -7.93 17.18
CA ASN A 63 -25.75 -8.73 16.98
C ASN A 63 -25.18 -8.54 15.58
N ASN A 64 -26.05 -8.58 14.56
CA ASN A 64 -25.66 -8.29 13.18
C ASN A 64 -25.19 -6.84 13.01
N GLN A 65 -25.80 -5.87 13.70
CA GLN A 65 -25.33 -4.48 13.72
C GLN A 65 -23.94 -4.36 14.36
N ARG A 66 -23.69 -5.06 15.47
CA ARG A 66 -22.37 -5.10 16.10
C ARG A 66 -21.32 -5.68 15.17
N ASN A 67 -21.62 -6.81 14.52
CA ASN A 67 -20.72 -7.44 13.56
C ASN A 67 -20.40 -6.50 12.39
N LEU A 68 -21.42 -5.83 11.84
CA LEU A 68 -21.27 -4.84 10.78
C LEU A 68 -20.32 -3.70 11.20
N GLN A 69 -20.54 -3.12 12.39
CA GLN A 69 -19.70 -2.03 12.91
C GLN A 69 -18.25 -2.48 13.13
N LEU A 70 -18.04 -3.67 13.69
CA LEU A 70 -16.70 -4.24 13.87
C LEU A 70 -16.01 -4.49 12.52
N GLY A 71 -16.73 -5.01 11.54
CA GLY A 71 -16.20 -5.20 10.18
C GLY A 71 -15.77 -3.88 9.53
N ILE A 72 -16.60 -2.83 9.64
CA ILE A 72 -16.27 -1.49 9.14
C ILE A 72 -15.02 -0.95 9.86
N GLN A 73 -14.98 -1.05 11.19
CA GLN A 73 -13.83 -0.55 11.96
C GLN A 73 -12.54 -1.31 11.65
N SER A 74 -12.60 -2.63 11.48
CA SER A 74 -11.46 -3.47 11.07
C SER A 74 -10.89 -2.98 9.74
N HIS A 75 -11.75 -2.77 8.75
CA HIS A 75 -11.33 -2.31 7.43
C HIS A 75 -10.73 -0.90 7.47
N LEU A 76 -11.30 0.01 8.25
CA LEU A 76 -10.75 1.35 8.44
C LEU A 76 -9.37 1.32 9.11
N ASN A 77 -9.18 0.48 10.12
CA ASN A 77 -7.90 0.33 10.80
C ASN A 77 -6.82 -0.23 9.87
N GLN A 78 -7.16 -1.25 9.07
CA GLN A 78 -6.24 -1.81 8.07
C GLN A 78 -5.79 -0.75 7.06
N ASN A 79 -6.71 0.09 6.56
CA ASN A 79 -6.37 1.18 5.64
C ASN A 79 -5.48 2.24 6.30
N LEU A 80 -5.72 2.59 7.57
CA LEU A 80 -4.89 3.55 8.32
C LEU A 80 -3.47 3.01 8.52
N ASP A 81 -3.35 1.74 8.91
CA ASP A 81 -2.05 1.07 8.99
C ASP A 81 -1.35 1.07 7.62
N GLU A 82 -2.15 0.90 6.54
CA GLU A 82 -1.65 0.92 5.17
C GLU A 82 -1.00 2.27 4.82
N GLU A 83 -1.76 3.34 5.04
CA GLU A 83 -1.32 4.71 4.79
C GLU A 83 -0.09 5.08 5.62
N GLN A 84 -0.02 4.63 6.88
CA GLN A 84 1.13 4.88 7.75
C GLN A 84 2.41 4.23 7.23
N TRP A 85 2.36 2.98 6.74
CA TRP A 85 3.56 2.36 6.19
C TRP A 85 3.96 2.99 4.86
N ILE A 86 3.00 3.37 4.01
CA ILE A 86 3.27 4.09 2.76
C ILE A 86 3.97 5.41 3.07
N ALA A 87 3.47 6.17 4.04
CA ALA A 87 4.06 7.43 4.47
C ALA A 87 5.50 7.25 4.98
N LYS A 88 5.74 6.24 5.84
CA LYS A 88 7.08 5.90 6.34
C LYS A 88 8.05 5.53 5.22
N TYR A 89 7.59 4.75 4.23
CA TYR A 89 8.42 4.36 3.10
C TYR A 89 8.78 5.57 2.22
N ARG A 90 7.79 6.43 1.94
CA ARG A 90 8.01 7.68 1.21
C ARG A 90 9.00 8.59 1.91
N SER A 91 8.89 8.74 3.24
CA SER A 91 9.82 9.57 4.02
C SER A 91 11.26 9.03 3.98
N ALA A 92 11.41 7.70 4.03
CA ALA A 92 12.72 7.06 3.91
C ALA A 92 13.35 7.27 2.52
N LEU A 93 12.54 7.29 1.45
CA LEU A 93 13.01 7.59 0.10
C LEU A 93 13.40 9.06 -0.09
N THR A 94 12.69 10.01 0.51
CA THR A 94 13.08 11.44 0.47
C THR A 94 14.44 11.71 1.11
N HIS A 95 14.86 10.91 2.09
CA HIS A 95 16.21 11.02 2.67
C HIS A 95 17.30 10.35 1.81
N ARG A 96 16.91 9.62 0.75
CA ARG A 96 17.82 8.99 -0.22
C ARG A 96 18.00 9.80 -1.50
N VAL A 97 17.60 11.07 -1.56
CA VAL A 97 18.15 11.95 -2.61
C VAL A 97 19.63 12.14 -2.26
N PRO A 98 20.58 11.58 -3.04
CA PRO A 98 21.98 11.74 -2.72
C PRO A 98 22.30 13.24 -2.73
N PRO A 99 23.03 13.78 -1.74
CA PRO A 99 23.58 15.11 -1.90
C PRO A 99 24.45 15.08 -3.15
N THR A 100 24.09 15.86 -4.18
CA THR A 100 24.98 16.19 -5.28
C THR A 100 26.13 17.04 -4.73
N LYS A 101 27.05 16.40 -4.01
CA LYS A 101 28.32 17.00 -3.64
C LYS A 101 29.39 16.33 -4.51
N PRO A 102 30.21 17.09 -5.24
CA PRO A 102 31.23 16.51 -6.10
C PRO A 102 32.20 15.72 -5.23
N ALA A 103 32.17 14.40 -5.36
CA ALA A 103 33.06 13.51 -4.63
C ALA A 103 34.48 13.66 -5.20
N LEU A 104 35.29 14.45 -4.49
CA LEU A 104 36.66 14.14 -4.08
C LEU A 104 37.33 12.99 -4.89
N LYS A 105 37.83 13.31 -6.08
CA LYS A 105 38.96 12.59 -6.68
C LYS A 105 40.24 13.07 -5.99
N ILE A 106 41.29 12.24 -5.96
CA ILE A 106 42.51 12.31 -5.13
C ILE A 106 42.26 11.45 -3.87
N ILE A 107 42.78 10.22 -3.72
CA ILE A 107 44.19 9.81 -3.76
C ILE A 107 44.27 8.36 -4.25
N LEU A 108 44.66 8.13 -5.51
CA LEU A 108 45.13 6.81 -5.98
C LEU A 108 46.47 6.91 -6.74
N GLY A 109 46.95 8.13 -7.03
CA GLY A 109 48.19 8.37 -7.76
C GLY A 109 49.47 8.37 -6.91
N SER A 110 49.37 8.38 -5.57
CA SER A 110 50.55 8.52 -4.69
C SER A 110 51.40 7.25 -4.57
N VAL A 111 50.77 6.07 -4.58
CA VAL A 111 51.51 4.81 -4.38
C VAL A 111 52.36 4.43 -5.60
N ALA A 112 51.86 4.68 -6.81
CA ALA A 112 52.60 4.36 -8.04
C ALA A 112 53.82 5.25 -8.25
N PHE A 113 53.73 6.55 -7.91
CA PHE A 113 54.87 7.47 -8.00
C PHE A 113 55.97 7.11 -7.00
N GLY A 114 55.61 6.71 -5.77
CA GLY A 114 56.58 6.29 -4.76
C GLY A 114 57.43 5.09 -5.21
N ILE A 115 56.79 4.08 -5.81
CA ILE A 115 57.49 2.89 -6.31
C ILE A 115 58.41 3.24 -7.49
N LEU A 116 57.98 4.11 -8.41
CA LEU A 116 58.79 4.51 -9.56
C LEU A 116 60.05 5.30 -9.14
N VAL A 117 59.94 6.20 -8.16
CA VAL A 117 61.07 6.98 -7.65
C VAL A 117 62.10 6.08 -6.98
N VAL A 118 61.67 5.13 -6.13
CA VAL A 118 62.57 4.20 -5.44
C VAL A 118 63.33 3.30 -6.44
N LEU A 119 62.65 2.80 -7.48
CA LEU A 119 63.29 1.98 -8.52
C LEU A 119 64.30 2.80 -9.34
N SER A 120 63.99 4.05 -9.68
CA SER A 120 64.90 4.92 -10.42
C SER A 120 66.17 5.25 -9.62
N ALA A 121 66.05 5.54 -8.32
CA ALA A 121 67.19 5.83 -7.46
C ALA A 121 68.11 4.60 -7.27
N ALA A 122 67.53 3.41 -7.11
CA ALA A 122 68.29 2.17 -6.99
C ALA A 122 69.09 1.87 -8.28
N HIS A 123 68.49 2.11 -9.45
CA HIS A 123 69.16 1.86 -10.72
C HIS A 123 70.29 2.87 -11.00
N PHE A 124 70.14 4.13 -10.57
CA PHE A 124 71.17 5.16 -10.71
C PHE A 124 72.39 4.89 -9.81
N LEU A 125 72.16 4.51 -8.55
CA LEU A 125 73.25 4.15 -7.62
C LEU A 125 74.00 2.88 -8.05
N ASN A 126 73.31 1.89 -8.62
CA ASN A 126 73.94 0.67 -9.11
C ASN A 126 74.77 0.93 -10.39
N PHE A 127 74.38 1.89 -11.22
CA PHE A 127 75.14 2.27 -12.41
C PHE A 127 76.42 3.07 -12.11
N GLU A 128 76.39 3.96 -11.12
CA GLU A 128 77.58 4.71 -10.67
C GLU A 128 78.61 3.82 -9.95
N LEU A 129 78.19 2.70 -9.34
CA LEU A 129 79.09 1.73 -8.70
C LEU A 129 79.79 0.77 -9.68
N LEU A 130 79.41 0.78 -10.96
CA LEU A 130 79.96 -0.10 -12.01
C LEU A 130 80.85 0.64 -13.04
N LYS A 131 81.21 1.89 -12.77
CA LYS A 131 82.14 2.69 -13.57
C LYS A 131 83.43 2.95 -12.80
#